data_AF-A0A2M3ZGZ2-F1
#
_entry.id   AF-A0A2M3ZGZ2-F1
#
_cell.length_a   1.000
_cell.length_b   1.000
_cell.length_c   1.000
_cell.angle_alpha   90.00
_cell.angle_beta   90.00
_cell.angle_gamma   90.00
#
_symmetry.space_group_name_H-M   'P 1'
#
loop_
_entity.id
_entity.type
_entity.pdbx_description
1 polymer ?
#
loop_
_entity_poly.entity_id
_entity_poly.type
_entity_poly.pdbx_seq_one_letter_code
_entity_poly.pdbx_strand_id
1 'polypeptide(L)'
;MPRGKYVNHKGRNRNFTNPEELEAQRKKDEEEKKWRKTREGESSDEEDEEDDEEEKDSDEESDSDESDDGKAKGAEGVIPIDNPNRVAKKTHKKVTELVEDDTPQLTRREKEQIEKQRAHAAYQKRHAEGKTAQAKADLARLAIIKQHRAEAAARREAEKKEKEAKTKGTNA
;
A
#
# COMPACT_ATOMS: atom_id res chain seq x y z
N MET A 1 -12.06 -37.23 30.54
CA MET A 1 -11.37 -37.32 29.23
C MET A 1 -10.88 -35.92 28.87
N PRO A 2 -9.56 -35.71 28.64
CA PRO A 2 -9.03 -34.40 28.32
C PRO A 2 -9.46 -34.02 26.90
N ARG A 3 -10.16 -32.88 26.75
CA ARG A 3 -10.52 -32.34 25.44
C ARG A 3 -9.23 -31.83 24.80
N GLY A 4 -8.90 -32.34 23.61
CA GLY A 4 -7.65 -32.02 22.90
C GLY A 4 -7.44 -30.50 22.74
N LYS A 5 -6.17 -30.09 22.77
CA LYS A 5 -5.71 -28.69 22.70
C LYS A 5 -6.13 -27.94 21.43
N TYR A 6 -6.60 -28.65 20.41
CA TYR A 6 -6.96 -28.08 19.12
C TYR A 6 -8.46 -28.12 18.86
N VAL A 7 -8.99 -27.00 18.39
CA VAL A 7 -10.39 -26.86 17.95
C VAL A 7 -10.49 -27.41 16.53
N ASN A 8 -11.29 -28.46 16.34
CA ASN A 8 -11.56 -29.01 15.01
C ASN A 8 -12.55 -28.09 14.27
N HIS A 9 -12.08 -27.41 13.24
CA HIS A 9 -12.88 -26.48 12.43
C HIS A 9 -13.66 -27.19 11.31
N LYS A 10 -13.54 -28.52 11.17
CA LYS A 10 -14.20 -29.29 10.13
C LYS A 10 -15.70 -29.37 10.37
N GLY A 11 -16.49 -28.87 9.43
CA GLY A 11 -17.96 -28.86 9.50
C GLY A 11 -18.57 -27.63 10.17
N ARG A 12 -17.75 -26.66 10.62
CA ARG A 12 -18.25 -25.37 11.09
C ARG A 12 -18.71 -24.52 9.90
N ASN A 13 -19.82 -23.80 10.08
CA ASN A 13 -20.28 -22.82 9.11
C ASN A 13 -19.18 -21.81 8.82
N ARG A 14 -18.91 -21.56 7.53
CA ARG A 14 -17.96 -20.53 7.12
C ARG A 14 -18.67 -19.20 7.23
N ASN A 15 -18.33 -18.43 8.26
CA ASN A 15 -18.75 -17.03 8.36
C ASN A 15 -17.77 -16.21 7.51
N PHE A 16 -18.28 -15.55 6.48
CA PHE A 16 -17.53 -14.52 5.79
C PHE A 16 -17.60 -13.27 6.66
N THR A 17 -16.44 -12.75 7.07
CA THR A 17 -16.39 -11.47 7.78
C THR A 17 -16.99 -10.39 6.90
N ASN A 18 -17.93 -9.63 7.45
CA ASN A 18 -18.56 -8.55 6.71
C ASN A 18 -17.52 -7.42 6.49
N PRO A 19 -17.56 -6.69 5.36
CA PRO A 19 -16.61 -5.60 5.10
C PRO A 19 -16.65 -4.53 6.20
N GLU A 20 -17.84 -4.24 6.73
CA GLU A 20 -18.03 -3.32 7.86
C GLU A 20 -17.37 -3.83 9.16
N GLU A 21 -17.34 -5.15 9.35
CA GLU A 21 -16.73 -5.79 10.53
C GLU A 21 -15.20 -5.77 10.44
N LEU A 22 -14.65 -5.90 9.22
CA LEU A 22 -13.21 -5.73 8.97
C LEU A 22 -12.78 -4.28 9.19
N GLU A 23 -13.56 -3.31 8.72
CA GLU A 23 -13.28 -1.88 8.98
C GLU A 23 -13.38 -1.53 10.46
N ALA A 24 -14.35 -2.09 11.17
CA ALA A 24 -14.48 -1.92 12.61
C ALA A 24 -13.28 -2.53 13.37
N GLN A 25 -12.80 -3.71 12.96
CA GLN A 25 -11.57 -4.30 13.49
C GLN A 25 -10.36 -3.40 13.23
N ARG A 26 -10.17 -2.94 11.99
CA ARG A 26 -9.06 -2.04 11.65
C ARG A 26 -9.08 -0.75 12.46
N LYS A 27 -10.25 -0.13 12.62
CA LYS A 27 -10.40 1.08 13.46
C LYS A 27 -10.06 0.79 14.92
N LYS A 28 -10.51 -0.33 15.45
CA LYS A 28 -10.21 -0.73 16.83
C LYS A 28 -8.71 -0.95 17.04
N ASP A 29 -8.04 -1.62 16.10
CA ASP A 29 -6.60 -1.85 16.15
C ASP A 29 -5.81 -0.53 16.04
N GLU A 30 -6.27 0.40 15.19
CA GLU A 30 -5.68 1.74 15.07
C GLU A 30 -5.87 2.58 16.33
N GLU A 31 -7.05 2.52 16.95
CA GLU A 31 -7.34 3.20 18.21
C GLU A 31 -6.52 2.61 19.36
N GLU A 32 -6.33 1.29 19.41
CA GLU A 32 -5.49 0.63 20.41
C GLU A 32 -4.01 0.97 20.22
N LYS A 33 -3.52 1.00 18.98
CA LYS A 33 -2.16 1.47 18.65
C LYS A 33 -1.96 2.94 19.02
N LYS A 34 -2.94 3.80 18.73
CA LYS A 34 -2.90 5.22 19.14
C LYS A 34 -2.92 5.34 20.66
N TRP A 35 -3.77 4.59 21.34
CA TRP A 35 -3.86 4.59 22.79
C TRP A 35 -2.54 4.15 23.43
N ARG A 36 -1.93 3.05 22.96
CA ARG A 36 -0.57 2.63 23.36
C ARG A 36 0.45 3.73 23.11
N LYS A 37 0.48 4.31 21.91
CA LYS A 37 1.42 5.39 21.55
C LYS A 37 1.29 6.65 22.42
N THR A 38 0.06 6.98 22.86
CA THR A 38 -0.19 8.14 23.72
C THR A 38 0.04 7.87 25.21
N ARG A 39 -0.10 6.62 25.65
CA ARG A 39 0.04 6.23 27.07
C ARG A 39 1.46 5.78 27.41
N GLU A 40 2.13 5.17 26.45
CA GLU A 40 3.48 4.62 26.51
C GLU A 40 4.34 5.58 25.68
N GLY A 41 4.72 6.71 26.30
CA GLY A 41 5.48 7.76 25.63
C GLY A 41 6.72 7.19 24.96
N GLU A 42 6.74 7.25 23.63
CA GLU A 42 7.88 7.13 22.72
C GLU A 42 9.02 6.23 23.23
N SER A 43 8.79 4.91 23.24
CA SER A 43 9.86 3.92 23.31
C SER A 43 9.80 3.03 22.08
N SER A 44 10.83 3.18 21.24
CA SER A 44 11.31 2.29 20.19
C SER A 44 11.05 0.81 20.48
N ASP A 45 10.44 0.07 19.53
CA ASP A 45 11.10 -1.04 18.80
C ASP A 45 10.13 -1.68 17.79
N GLU A 46 10.60 -1.78 16.54
CA GLU A 46 10.02 -2.50 15.40
C GLU A 46 10.24 -4.01 15.54
N GLU A 47 9.20 -4.83 15.32
CA GLU A 47 9.25 -6.20 14.75
C GLU A 47 7.81 -6.55 14.33
N ASP A 48 7.46 -7.24 13.25
CA ASP A 48 8.13 -7.74 12.04
C ASP A 48 7.00 -8.38 11.19
N GLU A 49 6.99 -8.17 9.87
CA GLU A 49 6.24 -8.99 8.91
C GLU A 49 7.21 -9.23 7.75
N GLU A 50 7.87 -10.40 7.82
CA GLU A 50 8.80 -11.02 6.87
C GLU A 50 8.35 -10.92 5.40
N ASP A 51 9.27 -10.50 4.52
CA ASP A 51 9.35 -11.01 3.14
C ASP A 51 10.84 -11.22 2.79
N ASP A 52 11.13 -12.45 2.44
CA ASP A 52 12.42 -13.10 2.31
C ASP A 52 12.78 -13.14 0.82
N GLU A 53 13.85 -12.46 0.38
CA GLU A 53 14.52 -12.78 -0.87
C GLU A 53 16.03 -12.52 -0.79
N GLU A 54 16.74 -13.63 -0.91
CA GLU A 54 18.16 -13.94 -0.86
C GLU A 54 19.07 -13.19 -1.86
N GLU A 55 20.35 -13.05 -1.44
CA GLU A 55 21.58 -13.02 -2.23
C GLU A 55 21.93 -11.75 -3.05
N LYS A 56 22.97 -11.01 -2.61
CA LYS A 56 24.33 -11.11 -3.17
C LYS A 56 25.24 -9.94 -2.71
N ASP A 57 26.25 -10.30 -1.93
CA ASP A 57 27.64 -9.82 -1.92
C ASP A 57 27.98 -8.64 -2.86
N SER A 58 28.36 -7.48 -2.30
CA SER A 58 29.46 -6.64 -2.83
C SER A 58 29.78 -5.49 -1.86
N ASP A 59 30.95 -5.61 -1.25
CA ASP A 59 31.94 -4.56 -0.95
C ASP A 59 31.49 -3.24 -0.28
N GLU A 60 31.92 -3.17 0.98
CA GLU A 60 32.39 -1.98 1.70
C GLU A 60 33.05 -0.90 0.83
N GLU A 61 32.37 0.24 0.67
CA GLU A 61 33.04 1.51 0.36
C GLU A 61 32.51 2.56 1.34
N SER A 62 33.32 2.78 2.38
CA SER A 62 33.20 3.86 3.34
C SER A 62 33.31 5.20 2.59
N ASP A 63 32.16 5.79 2.22
CA ASP A 63 32.08 7.14 1.65
C ASP A 63 32.42 8.17 2.74
N SER A 64 33.73 8.30 2.99
CA SER A 64 34.32 9.35 3.80
C SER A 64 34.18 10.66 3.02
N ASP A 65 33.05 11.34 3.19
CA ASP A 65 32.85 12.72 2.76
C ASP A 65 33.84 13.62 3.54
N GLU A 66 35.05 13.73 3.00
CA GLU A 66 36.11 14.62 3.48
C GLU A 66 35.73 16.06 3.14
N SER A 67 34.80 16.59 3.93
CA SER A 67 34.52 18.01 4.03
C SER A 67 35.72 18.71 4.71
N ASP A 68 36.75 19.00 3.90
CA ASP A 68 37.99 19.74 4.22
C ASP A 68 37.72 21.24 4.51
N ASP A 69 36.90 21.50 5.53
CA ASP A 69 36.77 22.83 6.16
C ASP A 69 36.48 22.70 7.67
N GLY A 70 36.25 21.48 8.17
CA GLY A 70 36.17 21.21 9.60
C GLY A 70 37.49 20.67 10.11
N LYS A 71 38.44 21.54 10.50
CA LYS A 71 39.68 21.21 11.24
C LYS A 71 40.05 19.73 11.15
N ALA A 72 40.68 19.33 10.03
CA ALA A 72 41.10 17.95 9.80
C ALA A 72 41.68 17.36 11.09
N LYS A 73 41.10 16.27 11.59
CA LYS A 73 41.47 15.73 12.89
C LYS A 73 42.76 14.94 12.73
N GLY A 74 43.83 15.39 13.38
CA GLY A 74 45.10 14.66 13.40
C GLY A 74 46.06 15.04 12.26
N ALA A 75 46.75 14.05 11.69
CA ALA A 75 47.85 14.26 10.74
C ALA A 75 47.40 14.59 9.30
N GLU A 76 46.11 14.45 9.02
CA GLU A 76 45.52 14.56 7.68
C GLU A 76 45.64 15.99 7.10
N GLY A 77 45.54 17.03 7.94
CA GLY A 77 45.74 18.42 7.52
C GLY A 77 47.20 18.87 7.36
N VAL A 78 48.17 18.00 7.67
CA VAL A 78 49.62 18.32 7.56
C VAL A 78 50.18 17.87 6.20
N ILE A 79 49.49 16.95 5.52
CA ILE A 79 49.95 16.40 4.24
C ILE A 79 49.45 17.32 3.10
N PRO A 80 50.36 17.91 2.29
CA PRO A 80 49.95 18.73 1.16
C PRO A 80 49.27 17.88 0.08
N ILE A 81 48.02 18.20 -0.24
CA ILE A 81 47.26 17.53 -1.28
C ILE A 81 47.61 18.16 -2.64
N ASP A 82 48.54 17.54 -3.37
CA ASP A 82 49.03 18.02 -4.68
C ASP A 82 48.27 17.36 -5.86
N ASN A 83 46.93 17.41 -5.81
CA ASN A 83 46.11 16.90 -6.89
C ASN A 83 45.66 18.06 -7.82
N PRO A 84 46.22 18.16 -9.05
CA PRO A 84 45.93 19.27 -9.96
C PRO A 84 44.47 19.30 -10.46
N ASN A 85 43.72 18.21 -10.32
CA ASN A 85 42.29 18.15 -10.65
C ASN A 85 41.38 18.37 -9.43
N ARG A 86 41.95 18.68 -8.25
CA ARG A 86 41.15 18.91 -7.04
C ARG A 86 40.42 20.23 -7.12
N VAL A 87 39.09 20.17 -7.18
CA VAL A 87 38.23 21.35 -7.16
C VAL A 87 37.82 21.62 -5.70
N ALA A 88 38.41 22.65 -5.07
CA ALA A 88 38.01 23.07 -3.74
C ALA A 88 36.59 23.68 -3.79
N LYS A 89 35.59 22.95 -3.29
CA LYS A 89 34.21 23.45 -3.19
C LYS A 89 34.12 24.35 -1.96
N LYS A 90 33.77 25.63 -2.15
CA LYS A 90 33.51 26.55 -1.05
C LYS A 90 32.28 26.06 -0.29
N THR A 91 32.43 25.77 1.00
CA THR A 91 31.37 25.30 1.91
C THR A 91 30.19 26.27 2.05
N HIS A 92 30.39 27.56 1.75
CA HIS A 92 29.33 28.58 1.90
C HIS A 92 29.25 29.50 0.68
N LYS A 93 28.15 29.39 -0.07
CA LYS A 93 27.74 30.37 -1.10
C LYS A 93 26.87 31.44 -0.46
N LYS A 94 26.99 32.70 -0.92
CA LYS A 94 26.17 33.81 -0.42
C LYS A 94 24.72 33.63 -0.87
N VAL A 95 23.78 33.81 0.05
CA VAL A 95 22.33 33.63 -0.19
C VAL A 95 21.82 34.48 -1.37
N THR A 96 22.43 35.63 -1.64
CA THR A 96 22.08 36.54 -2.75
C THR A 96 22.47 36.05 -4.14
N GLU A 97 23.34 35.02 -4.25
CA GLU A 97 23.76 34.40 -5.52
C GLU A 97 23.04 33.07 -5.79
N LEU A 98 22.15 32.63 -4.88
CA LEU A 98 21.31 31.46 -5.09
C LEU A 98 20.14 31.87 -6.00
N VAL A 99 20.32 31.74 -7.31
CA VAL A 99 19.22 31.87 -8.28
C VAL A 99 18.23 30.72 -8.02
N GLU A 100 16.97 31.04 -7.76
CA GLU A 100 15.90 30.10 -7.38
C GLU A 100 15.48 29.12 -8.51
N ASP A 101 16.09 29.20 -9.69
CA ASP A 101 15.71 28.44 -10.89
C ASP A 101 16.23 27.00 -10.92
N ASP A 102 17.12 26.62 -9.99
CA ASP A 102 17.62 25.25 -9.88
C ASP A 102 16.68 24.39 -9.02
N THR A 103 15.46 24.15 -9.51
CA THR A 103 14.69 23.00 -9.03
C THR A 103 15.60 21.76 -9.17
N PRO A 104 15.79 20.95 -8.11
CA PRO A 104 16.70 19.82 -8.17
C PRO A 104 16.26 18.92 -9.33
N GLN A 105 17.09 18.86 -10.37
CA GLN A 105 16.82 18.01 -11.52
C GLN A 105 16.95 16.58 -11.03
N LEU A 106 15.80 15.97 -10.72
CA LEU A 106 15.72 14.57 -10.29
C LEU A 106 16.60 13.73 -11.18
N THR A 107 17.39 12.85 -10.56
CA THR A 107 18.29 11.97 -11.29
C THR A 107 17.47 11.16 -12.29
N ARG A 108 18.08 10.75 -13.41
CA ARG A 108 17.38 9.96 -14.43
C ARG A 108 16.65 8.76 -13.82
N ARG A 109 17.28 8.12 -12.84
CA ARG A 109 16.74 7.00 -12.07
C ARG A 109 15.49 7.38 -11.27
N GLU A 110 15.49 8.52 -10.59
CA GLU A 110 14.33 9.01 -9.84
C GLU A 110 13.15 9.35 -10.77
N LYS A 111 13.42 9.94 -11.94
CA LYS A 111 12.37 10.26 -12.92
C LYS A 111 11.67 9.00 -13.42
N GLU A 112 12.44 7.98 -13.78
CA GLU A 112 11.90 6.69 -14.23
C GLU A 112 11.12 5.97 -13.11
N GLN A 113 11.59 6.06 -11.85
CA GLN A 113 10.86 5.50 -10.70
C GLN A 113 9.52 6.22 -10.44
N ILE A 114 9.51 7.56 -10.48
CA ILE A 114 8.28 8.35 -10.32
C ILE A 114 7.29 8.07 -11.46
N GLU A 115 7.78 7.94 -12.69
CA GLU A 115 6.93 7.58 -13.83
C GLU A 115 6.35 6.18 -13.67
N LYS A 116 7.15 5.20 -13.23
CA LYS A 116 6.67 3.84 -12.95
C LYS A 116 5.59 3.84 -11.87
N GLN A 117 5.78 4.59 -10.79
CA GLN A 117 4.77 4.75 -9.73
C GLN A 117 3.49 5.41 -10.26
N ARG A 118 3.62 6.48 -11.05
CA ARG A 118 2.47 7.17 -11.67
C ARG A 118 1.71 6.26 -12.64
N ALA A 119 2.42 5.48 -13.45
CA ALA A 119 1.82 4.54 -14.39
C ALA A 119 1.05 3.43 -13.66
N HIS A 120 1.64 2.88 -12.59
CA HIS A 120 0.98 1.90 -11.74
C HIS A 120 -0.28 2.47 -11.08
N ALA A 121 -0.19 3.65 -10.47
CA ALA A 121 -1.34 4.33 -9.88
C ALA A 121 -2.43 4.64 -10.91
N ALA A 122 -2.05 5.08 -12.12
CA ALA A 122 -3.00 5.32 -13.20
C ALA A 122 -3.70 4.03 -13.66
N TYR A 123 -2.96 2.92 -13.75
CA TYR A 123 -3.54 1.61 -14.06
C TYR A 123 -4.53 1.17 -12.98
N GLN A 124 -4.14 1.24 -11.71
CA GLN A 124 -5.02 0.92 -10.57
C GLN A 124 -6.27 1.78 -10.58
N LYS A 125 -6.14 3.09 -10.81
CA LYS A 125 -7.27 4.02 -10.93
C LYS A 125 -8.20 3.61 -12.07
N ARG A 126 -7.68 3.33 -13.27
CA ARG A 126 -8.51 2.86 -14.40
C ARG A 126 -9.15 1.50 -14.13
N HIS A 127 -8.49 0.63 -13.37
CA HIS A 127 -9.04 -0.66 -12.98
C HIS A 127 -10.20 -0.49 -12.01
N ALA A 128 -10.02 0.33 -10.98
CA ALA A 128 -11.08 0.69 -10.02
C ALA A 128 -12.28 1.37 -10.71
N GLU A 129 -12.03 2.23 -11.70
CA GLU A 129 -13.08 2.84 -12.53
C GLU A 129 -13.78 1.84 -13.48
N GLY A 130 -13.33 0.58 -13.54
CA GLY A 130 -13.92 -0.42 -14.43
C GLY A 130 -13.55 -0.23 -15.91
N LYS A 131 -12.49 0.52 -16.22
CA LYS A 131 -12.11 0.85 -17.60
C LYS A 131 -11.13 -0.16 -18.21
N THR A 132 -10.42 -0.94 -17.40
CA THR A 132 -9.56 -2.03 -17.87
C THR A 132 -10.39 -3.18 -18.43
N ALA A 133 -9.84 -3.95 -19.37
CA ALA A 133 -10.57 -5.07 -19.99
C ALA A 133 -11.02 -6.11 -18.94
N GLN A 134 -10.16 -6.38 -17.95
CA GLN A 134 -10.46 -7.27 -16.83
C GLN A 134 -11.63 -6.77 -15.99
N ALA A 135 -11.57 -5.51 -15.52
CA ALA A 135 -12.65 -4.97 -14.69
C ALA A 135 -13.98 -4.86 -15.46
N LYS A 136 -13.94 -4.56 -16.77
CA LYS A 136 -15.12 -4.62 -17.65
C LYS A 136 -15.72 -6.03 -17.71
N ALA A 137 -14.89 -7.06 -17.85
CA ALA A 137 -15.35 -8.45 -17.88
C ALA A 137 -15.99 -8.85 -16.54
N ASP A 138 -15.39 -8.46 -15.43
CA ASP A 138 -15.94 -8.74 -14.10
C ASP A 138 -17.27 -8.01 -13.88
N LEU A 139 -17.38 -6.75 -14.27
CA LEU A 139 -18.64 -6.00 -14.24
C LEU A 139 -19.70 -6.65 -15.14
N ALA A 140 -19.34 -7.10 -16.33
CA ALA A 140 -20.25 -7.81 -17.23
C ALA A 140 -20.74 -9.13 -16.62
N ARG A 141 -19.85 -9.88 -15.97
CA ARG A 141 -20.21 -11.10 -15.24
C ARG A 141 -21.17 -10.82 -14.10
N LEU A 142 -20.93 -9.77 -13.32
CA LEU A 142 -21.84 -9.33 -12.26
C LEU A 142 -23.19 -8.88 -12.82
N ALA A 143 -23.23 -8.20 -13.96
CA ALA A 143 -24.46 -7.79 -14.63
C ALA A 143 -25.33 -8.99 -15.04
N ILE A 144 -24.72 -10.04 -15.60
CA ILE A 144 -25.43 -11.30 -15.95
C ILE A 144 -26.06 -11.93 -14.69
N ILE A 145 -25.32 -11.98 -13.58
CA ILE A 145 -25.84 -12.52 -12.31
C ILE A 145 -27.01 -11.66 -11.80
N LYS A 146 -26.89 -10.33 -11.88
CA LYS A 146 -27.97 -9.41 -11.49
C LYS A 146 -29.22 -9.62 -12.35
N GLN A 147 -29.06 -9.79 -13.67
CA GLN A 147 -30.16 -10.09 -14.58
C GLN A 147 -30.85 -11.40 -14.21
N HIS A 148 -30.11 -12.49 -14.04
CA HIS A 148 -30.68 -13.78 -13.66
C HIS A 148 -31.39 -13.74 -12.30
N ARG A 149 -30.87 -12.96 -11.34
CA ARG A 149 -31.55 -12.75 -10.05
C ARG A 149 -32.85 -11.97 -10.20
N ALA A 150 -32.84 -10.91 -11.00
CA ALA A 150 -34.03 -10.09 -11.25
C ALA A 150 -35.11 -10.90 -11.99
N GLU A 151 -34.73 -11.67 -13.01
CA GLU A 151 -35.63 -12.56 -13.74
C GLU A 151 -36.23 -13.64 -12.83
N ALA A 152 -35.41 -14.27 -11.97
CA ALA A 152 -35.89 -15.25 -11.01
C ALA A 152 -36.83 -14.63 -9.96
N ALA A 153 -36.59 -13.40 -9.52
CA ALA A 153 -37.49 -12.68 -8.62
C ALA A 153 -38.83 -12.34 -9.31
N ALA A 154 -38.76 -11.78 -10.52
CA ALA A 154 -39.95 -11.47 -11.33
C ALA A 154 -40.78 -12.73 -11.62
N ARG A 155 -40.13 -13.85 -11.95
CA ARG A 155 -40.82 -15.14 -12.15
C ARG A 155 -41.53 -15.61 -10.88
N ARG A 156 -40.88 -15.52 -9.71
CA ARG A 156 -41.52 -15.89 -8.43
C ARG A 156 -42.70 -14.99 -8.10
N GLU A 157 -42.61 -13.69 -8.37
CA GLU A 157 -43.73 -12.76 -8.15
C GLU A 157 -44.90 -13.02 -9.09
N ALA A 158 -44.63 -13.32 -10.37
CA ALA A 158 -45.66 -13.69 -11.34
C ALA A 158 -46.37 -14.98 -10.93
N GLU A 159 -45.61 -16.03 -10.60
CA GLU A 159 -46.17 -17.31 -10.12
C GLU A 159 -46.97 -17.13 -8.82
N LYS A 160 -46.55 -16.23 -7.93
CA LYS A 160 -47.30 -15.91 -6.70
C LYS A 160 -48.62 -15.21 -7.02
N LYS A 161 -48.61 -14.20 -7.91
CA LYS A 161 -49.82 -13.49 -8.35
C LYS A 161 -50.80 -14.42 -9.06
N GLU A 162 -50.32 -15.33 -9.91
CA GLU A 162 -51.18 -16.32 -10.56
C GLU A 162 -51.80 -17.30 -9.56
N LYS A 163 -51.03 -17.76 -8.57
CA LYS A 163 -51.55 -18.61 -7.49
C LYS A 163 -52.61 -17.87 -6.66
N GLU A 164 -52.37 -16.61 -6.30
CA GLU A 164 -53.34 -15.79 -5.57
C GLU A 164 -54.61 -15.50 -6.38
N ALA A 165 -54.49 -15.27 -7.69
CA ALA A 165 -55.63 -15.11 -8.58
C ALA A 165 -56.44 -16.42 -8.70
N LYS A 166 -55.76 -17.56 -8.83
CA LYS A 166 -56.42 -18.89 -8.84
C LYS A 166 -57.11 -19.20 -7.52
N THR A 167 -56.49 -18.95 -6.37
CA THR A 167 -57.12 -19.21 -5.05
C THR A 167 -58.29 -18.28 -4.76
N LYS A 168 -58.24 -17.02 -5.22
CA LYS A 168 -59.38 -16.09 -5.13
C LYS A 168 -60.53 -16.49 -6.07
N GLY A 169 -60.22 -16.98 -7.27
CA GLY A 169 -61.22 -17.45 -8.23
C GLY A 169 -61.88 -18.78 -7.87
N THR A 170 -61.25 -19.63 -7.05
CA THR A 170 -61.84 -20.89 -6.58
C THR A 170 -62.68 -20.76 -5.31
N ASN A 171 -62.58 -19.63 -4.59
CA ASN A 171 -63.31 -19.36 -3.34
C ASN A 171 -64.48 -18.36 -3.54
N ALA A 172 -64.80 -17.99 -4.78
CA ALA A 172 -65.95 -17.18 -5.17
C ALA A 172 -66.95 -18.05 -5.96
#